data_AF-A0A419DF15-F1
#
_entry.id   AF-A0A419DF15-F1
#
_cell.length_a   1.000
_cell.length_b   1.000
_cell.length_c   1.000
_cell.angle_alpha   90.00
_cell.angle_beta   90.00
_cell.angle_gamma   90.00
#
_symmetry.space_group_name_H-M   'P 1'
#
loop_
_entity.id
_entity.type
_entity.pdbx_description
1 polymer ?
#
loop_
_entity_poly.entity_id
_entity_poly.type
_entity_poly.pdbx_seq_one_letter_code
_entity_poly.pdbx_strand_id
1 'polypeptide(L)' 'MSGAIDYQKVMSEIVFVNLPGPVEPTAGMSGGELMHGFLADLYRATPEVKSYVDQLCLKWNIHYRQTK' A
#
# COMPACT_ATOMS: atom_id res chain seq x y z
N MET A 1 -16.44 12.28 -35.59
CA MET A 1 -15.46 11.21 -35.87
C MET A 1 -14.71 10.95 -34.58
N SER A 2 -15.10 9.94 -33.82
CA SER A 2 -14.27 9.41 -32.71
C SER A 2 -13.40 8.31 -33.30
N GLY A 3 -12.11 8.28 -32.94
CA GLY A 3 -11.22 7.20 -33.34
C GLY A 3 -11.67 5.88 -32.70
N ALA A 4 -11.18 4.74 -33.20
CA ALA A 4 -11.54 3.42 -32.68
C ALA A 4 -11.23 3.21 -31.18
N ILE A 5 -10.49 4.14 -30.55
CA ILE A 5 -10.09 4.10 -29.15
C ILE A 5 -10.16 5.53 -28.60
N ASP A 6 -11.03 5.77 -27.63
CA ASP A 6 -11.02 6.93 -26.75
C ASP A 6 -10.33 6.55 -25.44
N TYR A 7 -9.24 7.25 -25.11
CA TYR A 7 -8.45 7.05 -23.88
C TYR A 7 -8.66 8.25 -22.96
N GLN A 8 -9.11 8.00 -21.72
CA GLN A 8 -9.20 9.01 -20.68
C GLN A 8 -8.45 8.55 -19.43
N LYS A 9 -7.36 9.26 -19.08
CA LYS A 9 -6.59 9.01 -17.86
C LYS A 9 -7.30 9.67 -16.67
N VAL A 10 -8.01 8.88 -15.89
CA VAL A 10 -8.61 9.31 -14.62
C VAL A 10 -7.51 9.49 -13.57
N MET A 11 -7.55 10.57 -12.79
CA MET A 11 -6.61 10.92 -11.73
C MET A 11 -6.36 9.72 -10.79
N SER A 12 -5.20 9.07 -10.92
CA SER A 12 -4.80 7.96 -10.07
C SER A 12 -3.92 8.49 -8.94
N GLU A 13 -4.52 8.87 -7.82
CA GLU A 13 -3.76 9.13 -6.60
C GLU A 13 -2.97 7.86 -6.24
N ILE A 14 -1.67 8.01 -6.01
CA ILE A 14 -0.78 6.90 -5.65
C ILE A 14 -0.50 7.02 -4.16
N VAL A 15 -0.82 5.98 -3.39
CA VAL A 15 -0.51 5.92 -1.96
C VAL A 15 0.75 5.09 -1.77
N PHE A 16 1.74 5.64 -1.06
CA PHE A 16 2.95 4.91 -0.71
C PHE A 16 2.96 4.53 0.76
N VAL A 17 3.17 3.24 1.04
CA VAL A 17 3.49 2.75 2.38
C VAL A 17 5.01 2.60 2.45
N ASN A 18 5.68 3.48 3.18
CA ASN A 18 7.14 3.44 3.33
C ASN A 18 7.55 2.29 4.25
N LEU A 19 8.63 1.59 3.95
CA LEU A 19 9.15 0.49 4.78
C LEU A 19 10.61 0.79 5.21
N PRO A 20 11.03 0.40 6.42
CA PRO A 20 10.26 -0.37 7.41
C PRO A 20 9.25 0.49 8.18
N GLY A 21 8.12 -0.11 8.55
CA GLY A 21 7.25 0.44 9.58
C GLY A 21 7.65 -0.02 10.97
N PRO A 22 7.02 0.52 12.02
CA PRO A 22 7.18 0.04 13.38
C PRO A 22 6.97 -1.48 13.50
N VAL A 23 7.72 -2.13 14.39
CA VAL A 23 7.67 -3.60 14.57
C VAL A 23 6.70 -4.01 15.67
N GLU A 24 6.57 -3.20 16.71
CA GLU A 24 5.67 -3.45 17.84
C GLU A 24 4.96 -2.15 18.25
N PRO A 25 3.70 -2.22 18.71
CA PRO A 25 3.00 -1.06 19.23
C PRO A 25 3.60 -0.65 20.60
N THR A 26 3.96 0.62 20.77
CA THR A 26 4.48 1.13 22.04
C THR A 26 3.61 2.24 22.62
N ALA A 27 3.70 2.42 23.94
CA ALA A 27 3.02 3.51 24.63
C ALA A 27 3.58 4.85 24.12
N GLY A 28 2.71 5.67 23.53
CA GLY A 28 3.07 6.98 22.96
C GLY A 28 3.02 7.06 21.43
N MET A 29 2.81 5.94 20.72
CA MET A 29 2.58 5.98 19.27
C MET A 29 1.28 6.69 18.92
N SER A 30 1.33 7.53 17.88
CA SER A 30 0.15 8.08 17.23
C SER A 30 -0.63 7.00 16.49
N GLY A 31 -1.91 7.25 16.22
CA GLY A 31 -2.73 6.32 15.43
C GLY A 31 -2.15 6.05 14.03
N GLY A 32 -1.47 7.03 13.43
CA GLY A 32 -0.78 6.86 12.15
C GLY A 32 0.40 5.90 12.22
N GLU A 33 1.19 5.96 13.29
CA GLU A 33 2.31 5.03 13.51
C GLU A 33 1.82 3.60 13.77
N LEU A 34 0.71 3.44 14.52
CA LEU A 34 0.07 2.13 14.70
C LEU A 34 -0.43 1.55 13.37
N MET A 35 -1.12 2.37 12.56
CA MET A 35 -1.57 1.96 11.23
C MET A 35 -0.39 1.63 10.31
N HIS A 36 0.70 2.38 10.41
CA HIS A 36 1.91 2.13 9.63
C HIS A 36 2.55 0.77 9.99
N GLY A 37 2.66 0.45 11.28
CA GLY A 37 3.13 -0.85 11.75
C GLY A 37 2.23 -1.99 11.26
N PHE A 38 0.90 -1.83 11.38
CA PHE A 38 -0.08 -2.79 10.87
C PHE A 38 0.09 -3.08 9.36
N LEU A 39 0.24 -2.03 8.54
CA LEU A 39 0.46 -2.19 7.10
C LEU A 39 1.83 -2.84 6.79
N ALA A 40 2.86 -2.52 7.58
CA ALA A 40 4.17 -3.16 7.44
C ALA A 40 4.14 -4.66 7.79
N ASP A 41 3.28 -5.09 8.72
CA ASP A 41 3.06 -6.50 9.02
C ASP A 41 2.35 -7.24 7.90
N LEU A 42 1.37 -6.61 7.24
CA LEU A 42 0.73 -7.20 6.06
C LEU A 42 1.73 -7.44 4.92
N TYR A 43 2.72 -6.57 4.75
CA TYR A 43 3.79 -6.77 3.79
C TYR A 43 4.72 -7.95 4.15
N ARG A 44 4.89 -8.22 5.45
CA ARG A 44 5.74 -9.29 6.01
C ARG A 44 4.98 -10.59 6.27
N ALA A 45 3.69 -10.65 5.97
CA ALA A 45 2.85 -11.81 6.19
C ALA A 45 3.30 -13.04 5.38
N THR A 46 2.70 -14.20 5.65
CA THR A 46 2.98 -15.42 4.87
C THR A 46 2.68 -15.19 3.38
N PRO A 47 3.31 -15.95 2.47
CA PRO A 47 3.16 -15.74 1.02
C PRO A 47 1.70 -15.69 0.54
N GLU A 48 0.83 -16.49 1.14
CA GLU A 48 -0.60 -16.57 0.79
C GLU A 48 -1.33 -15.27 1.13
N VAL A 49 -1.11 -14.75 2.34
CA VAL A 49 -1.70 -13.48 2.77
C VAL A 49 -1.11 -12.32 1.97
N LYS A 50 0.22 -12.33 1.78
CA LYS A 50 0.91 -11.31 1.01
C LYS A 50 0.40 -11.24 -0.44
N SER A 51 0.16 -12.38 -1.08
CA SER A 51 -0.37 -12.43 -2.44
C SER A 51 -1.73 -11.74 -2.55
N TYR A 52 -2.63 -12.01 -1.61
CA TYR A 52 -3.94 -11.34 -1.57
C TYR A 52 -3.80 -9.83 -1.29
N VAL A 53 -2.93 -9.43 -0.36
CA VAL A 53 -2.66 -8.02 -0.07
C VAL A 53 -2.08 -7.29 -1.29
N ASP A 54 -1.15 -7.90 -2.02
CA ASP A 54 -0.57 -7.32 -3.24
C ASP A 54 -1.63 -7.10 -4.33
N GLN A 55 -2.62 -8.00 -4.46
CA GLN A 55 -3.76 -7.81 -5.36
C GLN A 55 -4.62 -6.61 -4.95
N LEU A 56 -4.87 -6.42 -3.65
CA LEU A 56 -5.56 -5.24 -3.15
C LEU A 56 -4.75 -3.97 -3.42
N CYS A 57 -3.44 -3.99 -3.20
CA CYS A 57 -2.54 -2.88 -3.49
C CYS A 57 -2.64 -2.41 -4.94
N LEU A 58 -2.62 -3.34 -5.91
CA LEU A 58 -2.80 -3.02 -7.32
C LEU A 58 -4.18 -2.41 -7.61
N LYS A 59 -5.25 -2.96 -7.02
CA LYS A 59 -6.62 -2.46 -7.21
C LYS A 59 -6.80 -1.03 -6.69
N TRP A 60 -6.15 -0.71 -5.57
CA TRP A 60 -6.29 0.59 -4.89
C TRP A 60 -5.15 1.57 -5.19
N ASN A 61 -4.24 1.21 -6.11
CA ASN A 61 -3.05 2.00 -6.44
C ASN A 61 -2.17 2.35 -5.22
N ILE A 62 -2.04 1.38 -4.30
CA ILE A 62 -1.20 1.45 -3.10
C ILE A 62 0.10 0.69 -3.37
N HIS A 63 1.24 1.28 -3.03
CA HIS A 63 2.55 0.68 -3.28
C HIS A 63 3.39 0.67 -2.01
N TYR A 64 3.91 -0.49 -1.64
CA TYR A 64 4.94 -0.59 -0.62
C TYR A 64 6.28 -0.12 -1.20
N ARG A 65 6.92 0.82 -0.52
CA ARG A 65 8.20 1.42 -0.95
C ARG A 65 9.26 1.16 0.10
N GLN A 66 10.30 0.42 -0.26
CA GLN A 66 11.50 0.32 0.56
C GLN A 66 12.23 1.67 0.53
N THR A 67 12.35 2.29 1.69
CA THR A 67 13.22 3.46 1.85
C THR A 67 14.66 2.94 1.91
N LYS A 68 15.52 3.38 0.98
CA LYS A 68 16.95 3.09 1.00
C LYS A 68 17.64 3.77 2.18
#